data_AF-A0A069E3K8-F1
#
_entry.id   AF-A0A069E3K8-F1
#
_cell.length_a   1.000
_cell.length_b   1.000
_cell.length_c   1.000
_cell.angle_alpha   90.00
_cell.angle_beta   90.00
_cell.angle_gamma   90.00
#
_symmetry.space_group_name_H-M   'P 1'
#
loop_
_entity.id
_entity.type
_entity.pdbx_description
1 polymer ?
#
loop_
_entity_poly.entity_id
_entity_poly.type
_entity_poly.pdbx_seq_one_letter_code
_entity_poly.pdbx_strand_id
1 'polypeptide(L)'
;MAKRLKHFWRTILARPVLARTVLACACLLLLPAAAFAETRLGLVISQTNYSGDLSRVGSAGQEADAIASALIDTGFDVTRAHDLNKRDLATTLNAFRRKVDMAGPDAVAFVYYTGHGAQHPESGDSYLLGVDAELVAASDLAFYGLDMQTQRDGFAATGARAVFMVFDACRNVPGFSGYKAAVKGLSRVEAKPDMLIAYATGLDDVAKEGVYAPVLAEEIRRPGQKAEDAFAAAQRRVAGRTNRSQLPWTNNLLYNEFCFAACEKPAVTERPEPFELVMSGTELDRAFNTVYGKSDKAVVKNDDGETFDVSPAFAVQFDDYIALVSKAQNREDAHVSAGYVAAHYIKDGEIIGEWPNLGFGNGFGMPPDYSLRTGLLNYPTMMVQAGYTAQGYTASLQTLIEITPDGPKVRADVETLEDTSGAAYDDLQPCILEGTIEASRTSSDVFYVDYRYTGPIKGEDRKVEYRLDPETGKYIPDFVIEPETCIGLMFDAVGDPAE
;
A
#
# COMPACT_ATOMS: atom_id res chain seq x y z
N MET A 1 24.99 -3.27 -59.87
CA MET A 1 23.69 -2.97 -59.20
C MET A 1 23.52 -1.51 -58.76
N ALA A 2 24.59 -0.76 -58.41
CA ALA A 2 24.48 0.61 -57.87
C ALA A 2 24.09 1.74 -58.87
N LYS A 3 24.05 1.49 -60.20
CA LYS A 3 23.67 2.52 -61.19
C LYS A 3 22.16 2.60 -61.50
N ARG A 4 21.34 1.59 -61.12
CA ARG A 4 19.90 1.59 -61.39
C ARG A 4 19.05 2.29 -60.32
N LEU A 5 19.54 2.44 -59.09
CA LEU A 5 18.80 3.17 -58.04
C LEU A 5 18.79 4.70 -58.22
N LYS A 6 19.83 5.28 -58.83
CA LYS A 6 19.94 6.75 -59.00
C LYS A 6 18.98 7.33 -60.03
N HIS A 7 18.41 6.51 -60.92
CA HIS A 7 17.45 6.97 -61.94
C HIS A 7 16.00 6.94 -61.45
N PHE A 8 15.67 6.06 -60.51
CA PHE A 8 14.31 5.95 -59.95
C PHE A 8 13.97 7.16 -59.06
N TRP A 9 14.95 7.68 -58.32
CA TRP A 9 14.76 8.85 -57.45
C TRP A 9 14.75 10.19 -58.21
N ARG A 10 15.18 10.23 -59.47
CA ARG A 10 15.22 11.47 -60.27
C ARG A 10 13.93 11.81 -61.01
N THR A 11 13.01 10.86 -61.15
CA THR A 11 11.75 11.06 -61.89
C THR A 11 10.55 11.41 -61.01
N ILE A 12 10.60 11.09 -59.71
CA ILE A 12 9.51 11.42 -58.76
C ILE A 12 9.54 12.90 -58.33
N LEU A 13 10.71 13.56 -58.39
CA LEU A 13 10.89 14.96 -57.99
C LEU A 13 10.54 16.00 -59.10
N ALA A 14 10.14 15.57 -60.30
CA ALA A 14 9.92 16.47 -61.45
C ALA A 14 8.47 16.92 -61.66
N ARG A 15 7.53 16.60 -60.74
CA ARG A 15 6.12 17.02 -60.83
C ARG A 15 5.67 17.68 -59.52
N PRO A 16 5.61 19.03 -59.45
CA PRO A 16 5.35 19.75 -58.20
C PRO A 16 3.94 19.52 -57.64
N VAL A 17 3.02 18.92 -58.42
CA VAL A 17 1.65 18.61 -58.01
C VAL A 17 1.56 17.30 -57.23
N LEU A 18 2.30 16.25 -57.63
CA LEU A 18 2.25 14.95 -56.93
C LEU A 18 2.99 14.99 -55.57
N ALA A 19 4.09 15.76 -55.49
CA ALA A 19 4.83 15.95 -54.23
C ALA A 19 3.99 16.69 -53.18
N ARG A 20 3.10 17.60 -53.59
CA ARG A 20 2.21 18.34 -52.69
C ARG A 20 1.04 17.51 -52.17
N THR A 21 0.49 16.59 -52.97
CA THR A 21 -0.57 15.67 -52.52
C THR A 21 -0.06 14.57 -51.59
N VAL A 22 1.14 14.05 -51.81
CA VAL A 22 1.74 13.03 -50.91
C VAL A 22 2.12 13.64 -49.56
N LEU A 23 2.60 14.90 -49.53
CA LEU A 23 2.90 15.60 -48.28
C LEU A 23 1.62 15.97 -47.50
N ALA A 24 0.53 16.32 -48.18
CA ALA A 24 -0.76 16.61 -47.55
C ALA A 24 -1.42 15.35 -46.94
N CYS A 25 -1.32 14.19 -47.60
CA CYS A 25 -1.78 12.91 -47.04
C CYS A 25 -0.88 12.38 -45.91
N ALA A 26 0.43 12.65 -45.95
CA ALA A 26 1.35 12.29 -44.87
C ALA A 26 1.16 13.17 -43.61
N CYS A 27 0.74 14.44 -43.76
CA CYS A 27 0.40 15.30 -42.62
C CYS A 27 -0.96 14.96 -41.98
N LEU A 28 -1.91 14.35 -42.69
CA LEU A 28 -3.17 13.88 -42.09
C LEU A 28 -3.03 12.58 -41.28
N LEU A 29 -1.95 11.82 -41.48
CA LEU A 29 -1.63 10.60 -40.71
C LEU A 29 -0.78 10.87 -39.46
N LEU A 30 -0.44 12.14 -39.19
CA LEU A 30 0.32 12.61 -38.02
C LEU A 30 -0.52 13.48 -37.09
N LEU A 31 -1.85 13.42 -37.18
CA LEU A 31 -2.69 13.85 -36.06
C LEU A 31 -2.46 12.84 -34.95
N PRO A 32 -1.89 13.23 -33.79
CA PRO A 32 -1.91 12.36 -32.64
C PRO A 32 -3.39 12.05 -32.40
N ALA A 33 -3.75 10.76 -32.43
CA ALA A 33 -5.02 10.37 -31.84
C ALA A 33 -5.01 10.98 -30.44
N ALA A 34 -5.89 11.96 -30.21
CA ALA A 34 -6.13 12.40 -28.85
C ALA A 34 -6.58 11.14 -28.13
N ALA A 35 -5.67 10.53 -27.36
CA ALA A 35 -6.05 9.52 -26.40
C ALA A 35 -7.14 10.20 -25.59
N PHE A 36 -8.38 9.71 -25.70
CA PHE A 36 -9.47 10.22 -24.88
C PHE A 36 -9.02 10.02 -23.44
N ALA A 37 -8.60 11.10 -22.79
CA ALA A 37 -8.21 11.06 -21.40
C ALA A 37 -9.45 10.61 -20.63
N GLU A 38 -9.30 9.55 -19.82
CA GLU A 38 -10.34 9.04 -18.94
C GLU A 38 -10.90 10.20 -18.11
N THR A 39 -12.21 10.48 -18.23
CA THR A 39 -12.83 11.58 -17.50
C THR A 39 -13.12 11.12 -16.08
N ARG A 40 -12.39 11.66 -15.10
CA ARG A 40 -12.52 11.33 -13.68
C ARG A 40 -13.26 12.45 -12.95
N LEU A 41 -14.41 12.15 -12.36
CA LEU A 41 -15.27 13.13 -11.69
C LEU A 41 -15.45 12.76 -10.22
N GLY A 42 -15.19 13.70 -9.32
CA GLY A 42 -15.35 13.52 -7.88
C GLY A 42 -16.45 14.42 -7.31
N LEU A 43 -17.23 13.91 -6.36
CA LEU A 43 -18.13 14.67 -5.50
C LEU A 43 -17.83 14.33 -4.05
N VAL A 44 -17.42 15.32 -3.27
CA VAL A 44 -17.10 15.17 -1.84
C VAL A 44 -18.05 16.05 -1.03
N ILE A 45 -18.87 15.43 -0.20
CA ILE A 45 -19.91 16.08 0.60
C ILE A 45 -19.57 15.91 2.08
N SER A 46 -19.53 17.00 2.82
CA SER A 46 -19.43 16.98 4.28
C SER A 46 -20.62 17.67 4.94
N GLN A 47 -21.20 17.02 5.93
CA GLN A 47 -22.31 17.54 6.71
C GLN A 47 -21.88 17.64 8.18
N THR A 48 -21.65 18.86 8.63
CA THR A 48 -21.05 19.18 9.93
C THR A 48 -22.08 19.77 10.89
N ASN A 49 -22.76 20.85 10.49
CA ASN A 49 -23.53 21.70 11.39
C ASN A 49 -25.04 21.46 11.25
N TYR A 50 -25.53 20.38 11.86
CA TYR A 50 -26.96 20.08 11.91
C TYR A 50 -27.73 21.10 12.76
N SER A 51 -28.87 21.57 12.25
CA SER A 51 -29.73 22.55 12.92
C SER A 51 -30.83 21.93 13.78
N GLY A 52 -31.16 20.65 13.54
CA GLY A 52 -32.17 19.90 14.30
C GLY A 52 -31.58 19.20 15.53
N ASP A 53 -32.20 18.09 15.95
CA ASP A 53 -31.82 17.32 17.15
C ASP A 53 -30.54 16.47 16.96
N LEU A 54 -29.90 16.54 15.80
CA LEU A 54 -28.71 15.76 15.48
C LEU A 54 -27.44 16.45 15.97
N SER A 55 -26.49 15.65 16.45
CA SER A 55 -25.19 16.13 16.91
C SER A 55 -24.36 16.72 15.78
N ARG A 56 -23.44 17.62 16.13
CA ARG A 56 -22.40 18.10 15.20
C ARG A 56 -21.39 16.99 14.91
N VAL A 57 -20.99 16.83 13.63
CA VAL A 57 -19.93 15.89 13.22
C VAL A 57 -18.62 16.67 13.03
N GLY A 58 -17.76 16.67 14.05
CA GLY A 58 -16.63 17.60 14.12
C GLY A 58 -15.52 17.34 13.09
N SER A 59 -15.32 16.07 12.74
CA SER A 59 -14.28 15.58 11.81
C SER A 59 -14.65 15.69 10.33
N ALA A 60 -15.94 15.84 9.98
CA ALA A 60 -16.44 15.76 8.61
C ALA A 60 -15.72 16.69 7.62
N GLY A 61 -15.39 17.92 8.03
CA GLY A 61 -14.63 18.85 7.19
C GLY A 61 -13.24 18.33 6.83
N GLN A 62 -12.49 17.87 7.84
CA GLN A 62 -11.11 17.39 7.68
C GLN A 62 -11.05 16.07 6.89
N GLU A 63 -12.01 15.18 7.11
CA GLU A 63 -12.16 13.93 6.36
C GLU A 63 -12.42 14.22 4.86
N ALA A 64 -13.35 15.15 4.58
CA ALA A 64 -13.63 15.58 3.21
C ALA A 64 -12.41 16.25 2.54
N ASP A 65 -11.63 17.05 3.28
CA ASP A 65 -10.38 17.63 2.76
C ASP A 65 -9.36 16.55 2.37
N ALA A 66 -9.16 15.54 3.22
CA ALA A 66 -8.21 14.46 2.97
C ALA A 66 -8.56 13.66 1.70
N ILE A 67 -9.84 13.31 1.54
CA ILE A 67 -10.34 12.58 0.36
C ILE A 67 -10.31 13.44 -0.90
N ALA A 68 -10.77 14.70 -0.81
CA ALA A 68 -10.75 15.60 -1.96
C ALA A 68 -9.32 15.81 -2.48
N SER A 69 -8.35 16.00 -1.58
CA SER A 69 -6.93 16.13 -1.94
C SER A 69 -6.42 14.88 -2.66
N ALA A 70 -6.67 13.69 -2.11
CA ALA A 70 -6.24 12.42 -2.73
C ALA A 70 -6.84 12.20 -4.13
N LEU A 71 -8.11 12.57 -4.33
CA LEU A 71 -8.78 12.49 -5.62
C LEU A 71 -8.19 13.49 -6.63
N ILE A 72 -7.92 14.73 -6.20
CA ILE A 72 -7.26 15.74 -7.06
C ILE A 72 -5.86 15.28 -7.47
N ASP A 73 -5.06 14.78 -6.52
CA ASP A 73 -3.70 14.27 -6.77
C ASP A 73 -3.70 13.10 -7.77
N THR A 74 -4.83 12.38 -7.86
CA THR A 74 -5.05 11.25 -8.78
C THR A 74 -5.87 11.64 -10.01
N GLY A 75 -6.00 12.94 -10.32
CA GLY A 75 -6.53 13.43 -11.58
C GLY A 75 -8.06 13.51 -11.67
N PHE A 76 -8.78 13.45 -10.55
CA PHE A 76 -10.22 13.72 -10.54
C PHE A 76 -10.50 15.23 -10.57
N ASP A 77 -11.52 15.62 -11.34
CA ASP A 77 -12.18 16.93 -11.22
C ASP A 77 -13.20 16.87 -10.07
N VAL A 78 -12.80 17.39 -8.90
CA VAL A 78 -13.55 17.27 -7.65
C VAL A 78 -14.45 18.47 -7.40
N THR A 79 -15.75 18.21 -7.25
CA THR A 79 -16.74 19.14 -6.70
C THR A 79 -16.88 18.91 -5.20
N ARG A 80 -16.74 19.97 -4.40
CA ARG A 80 -16.93 19.93 -2.95
C ARG A 80 -18.23 20.60 -2.55
N ALA A 81 -18.95 20.01 -1.59
CA ALA A 81 -20.13 20.61 -1.01
C ALA A 81 -20.16 20.41 0.51
N HIS A 82 -20.72 21.38 1.25
CA HIS A 82 -20.71 21.40 2.71
C HIS A 82 -22.05 21.88 3.26
N ASP A 83 -22.53 21.27 4.35
CA ASP A 83 -23.74 21.64 5.10
C ASP A 83 -24.98 21.89 4.21
N LEU A 84 -25.30 20.91 3.37
CA LEU A 84 -26.45 20.95 2.49
C LEU A 84 -27.72 20.54 3.25
N ASN A 85 -28.78 21.34 3.12
CA ASN A 85 -30.13 20.88 3.47
C ASN A 85 -30.60 19.78 2.51
N LYS A 86 -31.70 19.08 2.82
CA LYS A 86 -32.21 17.97 1.99
C LYS A 86 -32.35 18.34 0.51
N ARG A 87 -32.94 19.51 0.22
CA ARG A 87 -33.20 19.96 -1.15
C ARG A 87 -31.90 20.18 -1.91
N ASP A 88 -30.94 20.84 -1.29
CA ASP A 88 -29.66 21.19 -1.91
C ASP A 88 -28.76 19.97 -2.04
N LEU A 89 -28.84 19.02 -1.09
CA LEU A 89 -28.18 17.71 -1.18
C LEU A 89 -28.70 16.92 -2.38
N ALA A 90 -30.03 16.83 -2.53
CA ALA A 90 -30.66 16.16 -3.67
C ALA A 90 -30.28 16.83 -5.00
N THR A 91 -30.28 18.17 -5.03
CA THR A 91 -29.93 18.95 -6.22
C THR A 91 -28.47 18.74 -6.61
N THR A 92 -27.57 18.69 -5.64
CA THR A 92 -26.13 18.47 -5.84
C THR A 92 -25.85 17.08 -6.38
N LEU A 93 -26.42 16.03 -5.78
CA LEU A 93 -26.29 14.65 -6.28
C LEU A 93 -26.85 14.50 -7.69
N ASN A 94 -28.03 15.08 -7.96
CA ASN A 94 -28.63 15.06 -9.29
C ASN A 94 -27.80 15.82 -10.34
N ALA A 95 -27.21 16.96 -9.97
CA ALA A 95 -26.34 17.73 -10.86
C ALA A 95 -25.05 16.97 -11.18
N PHE A 96 -24.44 16.36 -10.17
CA PHE A 96 -23.25 15.52 -10.37
C PHE A 96 -23.56 14.28 -11.21
N ARG A 97 -24.69 13.59 -10.96
CA ARG A 97 -25.13 12.47 -11.81
C ARG A 97 -25.26 12.88 -13.28
N ARG A 98 -25.86 14.05 -13.56
CA ARG A 98 -25.92 14.57 -14.94
C ARG A 98 -24.55 14.88 -15.51
N LYS A 99 -23.60 15.37 -14.70
CA LYS A 99 -22.22 15.60 -15.13
C LYS A 99 -21.54 14.29 -15.54
N VAL A 100 -21.76 13.21 -14.79
CA VAL A 100 -21.27 11.86 -15.10
C VAL A 100 -21.89 11.34 -16.39
N ASP A 101 -23.22 11.42 -16.52
CA ASP A 101 -23.96 11.00 -17.73
C ASP A 101 -23.46 11.74 -19.00
N MET A 102 -23.24 13.05 -18.91
CA MET A 102 -22.69 13.85 -20.01
C MET A 102 -21.22 13.52 -20.35
N ALA A 103 -20.44 13.00 -19.40
CA ALA A 103 -19.07 12.58 -19.64
C ALA A 103 -18.97 11.27 -20.44
N GLY A 104 -20.08 10.52 -20.55
CA GLY A 104 -20.19 9.32 -21.36
C GLY A 104 -19.74 8.05 -20.65
N PRO A 105 -19.78 6.90 -21.34
CA PRO A 105 -19.59 5.58 -20.74
C PRO A 105 -18.17 5.34 -20.22
N ASP A 106 -17.16 6.06 -20.71
CA ASP A 106 -15.78 5.92 -20.24
C ASP A 106 -15.49 6.72 -18.95
N ALA A 107 -16.50 7.42 -18.40
CA ALA A 107 -16.35 8.22 -17.21
C ALA A 107 -16.14 7.35 -15.95
N VAL A 108 -15.38 7.90 -15.01
CA VAL A 108 -15.23 7.36 -13.65
C VAL A 108 -15.80 8.36 -12.66
N ALA A 109 -16.72 7.91 -11.82
CA ALA A 109 -17.37 8.74 -10.82
C ALA A 109 -16.98 8.30 -9.41
N PHE A 110 -16.64 9.25 -8.55
CA PHE A 110 -16.38 9.02 -7.13
C PHE A 110 -17.27 9.92 -6.28
N VAL A 111 -18.07 9.34 -5.40
CA VAL A 111 -18.92 10.06 -4.45
C VAL A 111 -18.46 9.72 -3.04
N TYR A 112 -18.05 10.73 -2.27
CA TYR A 112 -17.76 10.61 -0.85
C TYR A 112 -18.76 11.43 -0.05
N TYR A 113 -19.31 10.84 1.01
CA TYR A 113 -20.20 11.51 1.94
C TYR A 113 -19.73 11.23 3.38
N THR A 114 -19.50 12.30 4.15
CA THR A 114 -19.30 12.25 5.61
C THR A 114 -20.36 13.09 6.32
N GLY A 115 -20.97 12.53 7.36
CA GLY A 115 -22.13 13.14 8.03
C GLY A 115 -23.01 12.14 8.77
N HIS A 116 -24.28 12.49 9.01
CA HIS A 116 -25.27 11.59 9.57
C HIS A 116 -26.01 10.83 8.47
N GLY A 117 -26.29 9.57 8.78
CA GLY A 117 -27.16 8.70 8.00
C GLY A 117 -27.96 7.82 8.95
N ALA A 118 -29.11 7.33 8.49
CA ALA A 118 -30.02 6.56 9.32
C ALA A 118 -30.75 5.49 8.49
N GLN A 119 -31.03 4.35 9.12
CA GLN A 119 -31.77 3.25 8.51
C GLN A 119 -33.18 3.17 9.09
N HIS A 120 -34.20 3.14 8.24
CA HIS A 120 -35.57 2.92 8.68
C HIS A 120 -35.70 1.53 9.35
N PRO A 121 -36.18 1.44 10.60
CA PRO A 121 -36.11 0.23 11.42
C PRO A 121 -37.00 -0.92 10.91
N GLU A 122 -38.08 -0.63 10.19
CA GLU A 122 -38.99 -1.66 9.66
C GLU A 122 -38.65 -2.08 8.23
N SER A 123 -38.58 -1.14 7.28
CA SER A 123 -38.24 -1.45 5.89
C SER A 123 -36.77 -1.79 5.67
N GLY A 124 -35.90 -1.33 6.56
CA GLY A 124 -34.46 -1.47 6.42
C GLY A 124 -33.84 -0.50 5.41
N ASP A 125 -34.56 0.49 4.89
CA ASP A 125 -34.02 1.44 3.91
C ASP A 125 -33.04 2.43 4.55
N SER A 126 -31.97 2.77 3.83
CA SER A 126 -30.91 3.67 4.31
C SER A 126 -31.03 5.06 3.70
N TYR A 127 -30.86 6.09 4.53
CA TYR A 127 -31.01 7.48 4.16
C TYR A 127 -29.78 8.32 4.54
N LEU A 128 -29.35 9.20 3.63
CA LEU A 128 -28.43 10.30 3.92
C LEU A 128 -29.22 11.51 4.41
N LEU A 129 -28.71 12.24 5.40
CA LEU A 129 -29.44 13.33 6.03
C LEU A 129 -28.91 14.71 5.61
N GLY A 130 -29.83 15.64 5.35
CA GLY A 130 -29.50 17.06 5.26
C GLY A 130 -29.20 17.64 6.64
N VAL A 131 -28.48 18.76 6.70
CA VAL A 131 -28.23 19.46 7.99
C VAL A 131 -29.51 19.99 8.64
N ASP A 132 -30.59 20.11 7.88
CA ASP A 132 -31.94 20.49 8.30
C ASP A 132 -32.80 19.32 8.79
N ALA A 133 -32.25 18.12 8.91
CA ALA A 133 -33.03 16.95 9.33
C ALA A 133 -33.53 17.07 10.78
N GLU A 134 -34.85 16.90 10.96
CA GLU A 134 -35.52 16.83 12.25
C GLU A 134 -36.23 15.48 12.37
N LEU A 135 -35.72 14.59 13.23
CA LEU A 135 -36.22 13.22 13.34
C LEU A 135 -36.90 13.00 14.70
N VAL A 136 -38.22 12.87 14.69
CA VAL A 136 -39.05 12.61 15.89
C VAL A 136 -39.67 11.20 15.84
N ALA A 137 -39.79 10.62 14.65
CA ALA A 137 -40.24 9.25 14.40
C ALA A 137 -39.51 8.64 13.19
N ALA A 138 -39.51 7.31 13.10
CA ALA A 138 -38.90 6.59 11.96
C ALA A 138 -39.47 7.00 10.59
N SER A 139 -40.76 7.33 10.53
CA SER A 139 -41.43 7.82 9.32
C SER A 139 -40.86 9.11 8.77
N ASP A 140 -40.18 9.92 9.61
CA ASP A 140 -39.62 11.21 9.22
C ASP A 140 -38.43 11.04 8.27
N LEU A 141 -37.79 9.86 8.23
CA LEU A 141 -36.68 9.57 7.32
C LEU A 141 -37.06 9.71 5.86
N ALA A 142 -38.27 9.32 5.46
CA ALA A 142 -38.73 9.53 4.10
C ALA A 142 -38.89 11.03 3.77
N PHE A 143 -39.20 11.84 4.78
CA PHE A 143 -39.42 13.28 4.62
C PHE A 143 -38.13 14.10 4.72
N TYR A 144 -37.17 13.75 5.58
CA TYR A 144 -35.92 14.51 5.76
C TYR A 144 -34.69 13.86 5.11
N GLY A 145 -34.73 12.55 4.88
CA GLY A 145 -33.63 11.80 4.31
C GLY A 145 -33.68 11.67 2.79
N LEU A 146 -32.52 11.37 2.20
CA LEU A 146 -32.39 10.91 0.82
C LEU A 146 -32.13 9.41 0.79
N ASP A 147 -33.07 8.68 0.20
CA ASP A 147 -32.96 7.24 0.03
C ASP A 147 -31.74 6.87 -0.81
N MET A 148 -30.88 6.03 -0.23
CA MET A 148 -29.60 5.63 -0.82
C MET A 148 -29.80 4.65 -1.99
N GLN A 149 -30.86 3.85 -2.00
CA GLN A 149 -31.14 2.94 -3.12
C GLN A 149 -31.45 3.73 -4.39
N THR A 150 -32.26 4.79 -4.26
CA THR A 150 -32.57 5.74 -5.33
C THR A 150 -31.30 6.43 -5.85
N GLN A 151 -30.38 6.81 -4.96
CA GLN A 151 -29.11 7.43 -5.39
C GLN A 151 -28.24 6.43 -6.15
N ARG A 152 -28.07 5.21 -5.61
CA ARG A 152 -27.34 4.11 -6.26
C ARG A 152 -27.89 3.85 -7.66
N ASP A 153 -29.20 3.63 -7.77
CA ASP A 153 -29.84 3.28 -9.04
C ASP A 153 -29.73 4.42 -10.06
N GLY A 154 -29.78 5.67 -9.59
CA GLY A 154 -29.47 6.83 -10.41
C GLY A 154 -28.05 6.77 -10.99
N PHE A 155 -27.03 6.56 -10.17
CA PHE A 155 -25.65 6.49 -10.67
C PHE A 155 -25.42 5.28 -11.59
N ALA A 156 -26.00 4.12 -11.27
CA ALA A 156 -25.92 2.95 -12.13
C ALA A 156 -26.52 3.22 -13.54
N ALA A 157 -27.58 4.02 -13.62
CA ALA A 157 -28.20 4.39 -14.89
C ALA A 157 -27.35 5.31 -15.78
N THR A 158 -26.26 5.90 -15.27
CA THR A 158 -25.34 6.74 -16.08
C THR A 158 -24.50 5.92 -17.06
N GLY A 159 -24.34 4.61 -16.83
CA GLY A 159 -23.50 3.75 -17.66
C GLY A 159 -22.00 4.08 -17.60
N ALA A 160 -21.57 4.84 -16.58
CA ALA A 160 -20.16 5.12 -16.32
C ALA A 160 -19.38 3.80 -16.10
N ARG A 161 -18.17 3.72 -16.66
CA ARG A 161 -17.28 2.56 -16.58
C ARG A 161 -16.97 2.12 -15.14
N ALA A 162 -16.91 3.08 -14.22
CA ALA A 162 -16.74 2.79 -12.79
C ALA A 162 -17.42 3.86 -11.93
N VAL A 163 -18.16 3.42 -10.91
CA VAL A 163 -18.76 4.30 -9.90
C VAL A 163 -18.34 3.85 -8.50
N PHE A 164 -17.72 4.76 -7.76
CA PHE A 164 -17.37 4.57 -6.36
C PHE A 164 -18.32 5.38 -5.49
N MET A 165 -19.01 4.74 -4.55
CA MET A 165 -19.84 5.43 -3.54
C MET A 165 -19.32 5.08 -2.14
N VAL A 166 -18.78 6.07 -1.44
CA VAL A 166 -18.11 5.89 -0.15
C VAL A 166 -18.85 6.67 0.93
N PHE A 167 -19.32 5.96 1.94
CA PHE A 167 -20.14 6.50 3.02
C PHE A 167 -19.41 6.42 4.36
N ASP A 168 -18.96 7.58 4.84
CA ASP A 168 -18.34 7.79 6.15
C ASP A 168 -19.34 8.44 7.11
N ALA A 169 -20.48 7.77 7.30
CA ALA A 169 -21.58 8.33 8.07
C ALA A 169 -21.60 7.82 9.53
N CYS A 170 -21.73 8.74 10.49
CA CYS A 170 -21.96 8.46 11.90
C CYS A 170 -23.45 8.15 12.15
N ARG A 171 -23.69 7.06 12.86
CA ARG A 171 -24.93 6.26 12.77
C ARG A 171 -25.81 6.27 14.02
N ASN A 172 -25.52 7.16 14.98
CA ASN A 172 -26.29 7.31 16.19
C ASN A 172 -27.22 8.52 16.05
N VAL A 173 -28.38 8.32 15.43
CA VAL A 173 -29.47 9.30 15.54
C VAL A 173 -30.12 9.13 16.93
N PRO A 174 -30.39 10.23 17.68
CA PRO A 174 -30.95 10.15 19.04
C PRO A 174 -32.24 9.30 19.09
N GLY A 175 -32.48 8.62 20.21
CA GLY A 175 -33.60 7.70 20.37
C GLY A 175 -34.97 8.38 20.33
N PHE A 176 -35.53 8.52 19.13
CA PHE A 176 -36.88 9.01 18.89
C PHE A 176 -37.90 7.86 18.75
N SER A 177 -39.19 8.18 18.80
CA SER A 177 -40.26 7.17 18.93
C SER A 177 -40.22 6.17 17.76
N GLY A 178 -40.14 4.87 18.07
CA GLY A 178 -40.07 3.79 17.08
C GLY A 178 -38.66 3.28 16.76
N TYR A 179 -37.60 3.99 17.16
CA TYR A 179 -36.24 3.46 17.12
C TYR A 179 -35.93 2.68 18.40
N LYS A 180 -35.93 1.34 18.32
CA LYS A 180 -35.35 0.52 19.40
C LYS A 180 -33.84 0.76 19.42
N ALA A 181 -33.24 0.81 20.61
CA ALA A 181 -31.78 0.96 20.79
C ALA A 181 -30.91 -0.12 20.07
N ALA A 182 -31.54 -1.12 19.46
CA ALA A 182 -30.94 -2.19 18.70
C ALA A 182 -30.76 -1.90 17.19
N VAL A 183 -31.42 -0.87 16.62
CA VAL A 183 -31.22 -0.48 15.22
C VAL A 183 -30.16 0.61 15.18
N LYS A 184 -28.93 0.21 14.87
CA LYS A 184 -27.77 1.09 14.67
C LYS A 184 -27.33 0.95 13.23
N GLY A 185 -26.80 1.99 12.62
CA GLY A 185 -26.15 1.85 11.31
C GLY A 185 -27.00 2.15 10.09
N LEU A 186 -26.37 1.93 8.92
CA LEU A 186 -27.01 1.87 7.61
C LEU A 186 -27.13 0.40 7.22
N SER A 187 -28.25 0.03 6.59
CA SER A 187 -28.35 -1.24 5.87
C SER A 187 -27.40 -1.28 4.68
N ARG A 188 -27.11 -2.51 4.24
CA ARG A 188 -26.42 -2.76 2.98
C ARG A 188 -27.27 -2.25 1.82
N VAL A 189 -26.72 -1.28 1.10
CA VAL A 189 -27.09 -1.02 -0.27
C VAL A 189 -26.15 -1.84 -1.13
N GLU A 190 -26.67 -2.88 -1.78
CA GLU A 190 -25.89 -3.69 -2.72
C GLU A 190 -25.54 -2.85 -3.95
N ALA A 191 -24.29 -2.96 -4.40
CA ALA A 191 -23.77 -2.35 -5.60
C ALA A 191 -24.51 -2.89 -6.85
N LYS A 192 -24.43 -2.13 -7.94
CA LYS A 192 -24.82 -2.57 -9.29
C LYS A 192 -23.55 -2.90 -10.09
N PRO A 193 -23.65 -3.54 -11.28
CA PRO A 193 -22.50 -3.68 -12.17
C PRO A 193 -21.74 -2.37 -12.34
N ASP A 194 -20.41 -2.47 -12.41
CA ASP A 194 -19.47 -1.35 -12.58
C ASP A 194 -19.47 -0.37 -11.38
N MET A 195 -19.86 -0.86 -10.19
CA MET A 195 -19.91 -0.06 -8.97
C MET A 195 -19.18 -0.73 -7.80
N LEU A 196 -18.51 0.10 -7.00
CA LEU A 196 -18.01 -0.25 -5.68
C LEU A 196 -18.66 0.66 -4.64
N ILE A 197 -19.32 0.06 -3.66
CA ILE A 197 -19.88 0.77 -2.50
C ILE A 197 -19.04 0.45 -1.27
N ALA A 198 -18.56 1.48 -0.57
CA ALA A 198 -17.76 1.34 0.64
C ALA A 198 -18.39 2.07 1.82
N TYR A 199 -18.22 1.51 3.01
CA TYR A 199 -18.68 2.07 4.27
C TYR A 199 -17.51 2.11 5.26
N ALA A 200 -17.38 3.22 5.99
CA ALA A 200 -16.29 3.42 6.95
C ALA A 200 -16.30 2.48 8.16
N THR A 201 -17.40 1.75 8.40
CA THR A 201 -17.52 0.78 9.49
C THR A 201 -18.43 -0.40 9.09
N GLY A 202 -18.51 -1.40 9.96
CA GLY A 202 -19.24 -2.65 9.73
C GLY A 202 -20.75 -2.44 9.71
N LEU A 203 -21.50 -3.50 9.41
CA LEU A 203 -22.96 -3.46 9.60
C LEU A 203 -23.29 -3.25 11.06
N ASP A 204 -24.35 -2.48 11.31
CA ASP A 204 -24.90 -2.23 12.65
C ASP A 204 -23.93 -1.62 13.69
N ASP A 205 -22.81 -1.07 13.23
CA ASP A 205 -21.74 -0.49 14.06
C ASP A 205 -21.47 0.99 13.74
N VAL A 206 -20.74 1.68 14.62
CA VAL A 206 -20.45 3.13 14.54
C VAL A 206 -19.00 3.36 14.08
N ALA A 207 -18.79 4.29 13.15
CA ALA A 207 -17.45 4.67 12.72
C ALA A 207 -16.81 5.61 13.75
N LYS A 208 -15.51 5.43 14.05
CA LYS A 208 -14.76 6.43 14.81
C LYS A 208 -14.37 7.56 13.87
N GLU A 209 -14.72 8.77 14.28
CA GLU A 209 -14.36 10.02 13.60
C GLU A 209 -12.84 10.10 13.34
N GLY A 210 -12.47 10.51 12.13
CA GLY A 210 -11.09 10.81 11.75
C GLY A 210 -10.20 9.61 11.48
N VAL A 211 -10.73 8.37 11.44
CA VAL A 211 -9.90 7.17 11.23
C VAL A 211 -9.95 6.68 9.77
N TYR A 212 -11.13 6.58 9.17
CA TYR A 212 -11.30 5.93 7.87
C TYR A 212 -10.78 6.80 6.71
N ALA A 213 -11.22 8.05 6.62
CA ALA A 213 -10.87 8.99 5.55
C ALA A 213 -9.35 9.16 5.33
N PRO A 214 -8.49 9.42 6.34
CA PRO A 214 -7.06 9.59 6.11
C PRO A 214 -6.41 8.29 5.61
N VAL A 215 -6.80 7.13 6.14
CA VAL A 215 -6.29 5.85 5.68
C VAL A 215 -6.68 5.60 4.22
N LEU A 216 -7.95 5.83 3.85
CA LEU A 216 -8.40 5.65 2.47
C LEU A 216 -7.70 6.65 1.52
N ALA A 217 -7.51 7.90 1.95
CA ALA A 217 -6.79 8.91 1.16
C ALA A 217 -5.34 8.51 0.88
N GLU A 218 -4.64 7.91 1.85
CA GLU A 218 -3.31 7.34 1.64
C GLU A 218 -3.34 6.20 0.60
N GLU A 219 -4.30 5.28 0.70
CA GLU A 219 -4.42 4.15 -0.24
C GLU A 219 -4.79 4.60 -1.67
N ILE A 220 -5.65 5.62 -1.83
CA ILE A 220 -6.00 6.20 -3.14
C ILE A 220 -4.74 6.74 -3.85
N ARG A 221 -3.80 7.34 -3.11
CA ARG A 221 -2.58 7.93 -3.68
C ARG A 221 -1.50 6.90 -4.05
N ARG A 222 -1.66 5.63 -3.69
CA ARG A 222 -0.62 4.62 -3.95
C ARG A 222 -0.61 4.25 -5.44
N PRO A 223 0.51 4.49 -6.16
CA PRO A 223 0.61 4.14 -7.57
C PRO A 223 0.74 2.63 -7.76
N GLY A 224 0.25 2.13 -8.89
CA GLY A 224 0.24 0.70 -9.25
C GLY A 224 -0.78 -0.14 -8.48
N GLN A 225 -1.61 0.47 -7.62
CA GLN A 225 -2.61 -0.25 -6.83
C GLN A 225 -3.98 -0.19 -7.50
N LYS A 226 -4.62 -1.35 -7.65
CA LYS A 226 -6.01 -1.44 -8.12
C LYS A 226 -6.95 -0.88 -7.06
N ALA A 227 -8.09 -0.35 -7.47
CA ALA A 227 -9.05 0.25 -6.55
C ALA A 227 -9.54 -0.75 -5.50
N GLU A 228 -9.79 -1.99 -5.90
CA GLU A 228 -10.17 -3.08 -5.01
C GLU A 228 -9.15 -3.28 -3.88
N ASP A 229 -7.87 -3.27 -4.24
CA ASP A 229 -6.76 -3.43 -3.31
C ASP A 229 -6.63 -2.22 -2.38
N ALA A 230 -6.89 -1.00 -2.88
CA ALA A 230 -6.90 0.22 -2.08
C ALA A 230 -7.97 0.17 -0.99
N PHE A 231 -9.20 -0.23 -1.34
CA PHE A 231 -10.27 -0.38 -0.38
C PHE A 231 -10.02 -1.55 0.60
N ALA A 232 -9.49 -2.68 0.13
CA ALA A 232 -9.14 -3.81 0.99
C ALA A 232 -7.97 -3.50 1.96
N ALA A 233 -6.98 -2.72 1.51
CA ALA A 233 -5.92 -2.21 2.38
C ALA A 233 -6.48 -1.25 3.43
N ALA A 234 -7.34 -0.31 3.04
CA ALA A 234 -7.99 0.60 3.98
C ALA A 234 -8.80 -0.15 5.06
N GLN A 235 -9.52 -1.22 4.68
CA GLN A 235 -10.21 -2.11 5.63
C GLN A 235 -9.26 -2.71 6.66
N ARG A 236 -8.16 -3.34 6.20
CA ARG A 236 -7.17 -3.98 7.07
C ARG A 236 -6.51 -2.98 8.02
N ARG A 237 -6.11 -1.82 7.51
CA ARG A 237 -5.42 -0.77 8.27
C ARG A 237 -6.32 -0.12 9.31
N VAL A 238 -7.58 0.18 8.98
CA VAL A 238 -8.55 0.71 9.95
C VAL A 238 -8.89 -0.32 11.02
N ALA A 239 -9.09 -1.59 10.65
CA ALA A 239 -9.30 -2.67 11.62
C ALA A 239 -8.09 -2.81 12.56
N GLY A 240 -6.87 -2.69 12.04
CA GLY A 240 -5.64 -2.68 12.85
C GLY A 240 -5.58 -1.50 13.81
N ARG A 241 -5.70 -0.26 13.29
CA ARG A 241 -5.62 0.99 14.08
C ARG A 241 -6.70 1.10 15.16
N THR A 242 -7.84 0.45 14.97
CA THR A 242 -8.95 0.48 15.92
C THR A 242 -9.04 -0.76 16.81
N ASN A 243 -8.05 -1.65 16.77
CA ASN A 243 -8.11 -2.95 17.47
C ASN A 243 -9.44 -3.68 17.19
N ARG A 244 -9.83 -3.70 15.92
CA ARG A 244 -11.05 -4.31 15.37
C ARG A 244 -12.37 -3.72 15.89
N SER A 245 -12.35 -2.58 16.58
CA SER A 245 -13.56 -1.87 17.00
C SER A 245 -14.23 -1.06 15.88
N GLN A 246 -13.58 -0.92 14.73
CA GLN A 246 -14.17 -0.40 13.50
C GLN A 246 -13.75 -1.31 12.35
N LEU A 247 -14.72 -1.87 11.64
CA LEU A 247 -14.49 -2.85 10.58
C LEU A 247 -15.11 -2.35 9.26
N PRO A 248 -14.41 -1.52 8.47
CA PRO A 248 -14.97 -0.99 7.24
C PRO A 248 -15.43 -2.12 6.30
N TRP A 249 -16.47 -1.85 5.53
CA TRP A 249 -17.09 -2.86 4.67
C TRP A 249 -17.20 -2.36 3.23
N THR A 250 -17.06 -3.26 2.28
CA THR A 250 -17.07 -2.96 0.84
C THR A 250 -17.93 -3.98 0.10
N ASN A 251 -18.61 -3.50 -0.93
CA ASN A 251 -19.29 -4.33 -1.92
C ASN A 251 -18.79 -3.94 -3.29
N ASN A 252 -18.09 -4.86 -3.94
CA ASN A 252 -17.40 -4.61 -5.19
C ASN A 252 -18.03 -5.42 -6.32
N LEU A 253 -18.53 -4.72 -7.34
CA LEU A 253 -18.98 -5.28 -8.61
C LEU A 253 -18.33 -4.54 -9.79
N LEU A 254 -17.08 -4.06 -9.61
CA LEU A 254 -16.24 -3.60 -10.70
C LEU A 254 -15.76 -4.79 -11.52
N TYR A 255 -15.89 -4.70 -12.84
CA TYR A 255 -15.40 -5.72 -13.78
C TYR A 255 -14.15 -5.27 -14.54
N ASN A 256 -13.95 -3.95 -14.64
CA ASN A 256 -12.81 -3.36 -15.32
C ASN A 256 -11.78 -2.90 -14.29
N GLU A 257 -10.52 -3.20 -14.54
CA GLU A 257 -9.44 -2.71 -13.69
C GLU A 257 -9.43 -1.18 -13.69
N PHE A 258 -9.30 -0.60 -12.50
CA PHE A 258 -9.15 0.83 -12.30
C PHE A 258 -8.12 1.09 -11.22
N CYS A 259 -7.22 2.04 -11.46
CA CYS A 259 -6.22 2.47 -10.50
C CYS A 259 -6.35 3.98 -10.32
N PHE A 260 -6.45 4.42 -9.07
CA PHE A 260 -6.56 5.83 -8.73
C PHE A 260 -5.29 6.57 -9.18
N ALA A 261 -4.13 6.17 -8.67
CA ALA A 261 -2.84 6.53 -9.27
C ALA A 261 -2.48 5.54 -10.39
N ALA A 262 -1.60 5.93 -11.33
CA ALA A 262 -1.26 5.16 -12.53
C ALA A 262 -1.17 3.64 -12.30
N CYS A 263 -1.80 2.82 -13.16
CA CYS A 263 -1.81 1.36 -13.01
C CYS A 263 -0.44 0.70 -13.18
N GLU A 264 0.48 1.35 -13.88
CA GLU A 264 1.87 0.94 -13.92
C GLU A 264 2.58 1.49 -12.69
N LYS A 265 3.12 0.59 -11.87
CA LYS A 265 3.87 0.96 -10.68
C LYS A 265 5.17 1.62 -11.14
N PRO A 266 5.47 2.87 -10.73
CA PRO A 266 6.73 3.51 -11.07
C PRO A 266 7.90 2.67 -10.55
N ALA A 267 9.03 2.75 -11.23
CA ALA A 267 10.31 2.27 -10.71
C ALA A 267 10.50 2.79 -9.28
N VAL A 268 11.00 1.96 -8.35
CA VAL A 268 11.21 2.36 -6.94
C VAL A 268 12.08 3.63 -6.85
N THR A 269 13.02 3.78 -7.78
CA THR A 269 13.94 4.94 -7.87
C THR A 269 13.29 6.26 -8.32
N GLU A 270 12.05 6.25 -8.80
CA GLU A 270 11.38 7.43 -9.37
C GLU A 270 10.22 7.95 -8.50
N ARG A 271 9.94 7.30 -7.37
CA ARG A 271 8.84 7.67 -6.48
C ARG A 271 9.32 8.70 -5.43
N PRO A 272 8.52 9.75 -5.12
CA PRO A 272 8.74 10.51 -3.90
C PRO A 272 8.48 9.60 -2.70
N GLU A 273 9.50 9.40 -1.88
CA GLU A 273 9.41 8.52 -0.72
C GLU A 273 8.36 9.06 0.27
N PRO A 274 7.40 8.24 0.73
CA PRO A 274 6.40 8.65 1.72
C PRO A 274 6.97 8.71 3.15
N PHE A 275 8.28 8.87 3.25
CA PHE A 275 9.03 8.86 4.49
C PHE A 275 10.33 9.64 4.32
N GLU A 276 10.91 10.06 5.43
CA GLU A 276 12.27 10.57 5.51
C GLU A 276 13.13 9.61 6.34
N LEU A 277 14.32 9.26 5.82
CA LEU A 277 15.26 8.42 6.54
C LEU A 277 16.17 9.28 7.42
N VAL A 278 16.11 9.05 8.74
CA VAL A 278 16.88 9.77 9.76
C VAL A 278 18.02 8.89 10.26
N MET A 279 19.24 9.17 9.80
CA MET A 279 20.43 8.37 10.14
C MET A 279 21.20 8.90 11.36
N SER A 280 21.02 10.17 11.72
CA SER A 280 21.73 10.81 12.83
C SER A 280 21.06 12.13 13.21
N GLY A 281 21.38 12.68 14.37
CA GLY A 281 20.97 14.03 14.79
C GLY A 281 19.85 14.03 15.81
N THR A 282 19.30 15.22 16.05
CA THR A 282 18.42 15.48 17.20
C THR A 282 17.11 14.70 17.18
N GLU A 283 16.56 14.40 16.00
CA GLU A 283 15.35 13.59 15.88
C GLU A 283 15.61 12.15 16.34
N LEU A 284 16.72 11.54 15.91
CA LEU A 284 17.11 10.19 16.30
C LEU A 284 17.40 10.11 17.80
N ASP A 285 18.14 11.08 18.33
CA ASP A 285 18.47 11.18 19.76
C ASP A 285 17.22 11.33 20.62
N ARG A 286 16.22 12.09 20.15
CA ARG A 286 14.94 12.28 20.83
C ARG A 286 14.11 11.00 20.82
N ALA A 287 14.00 10.35 19.66
CA ALA A 287 13.28 9.09 19.53
C ALA A 287 13.91 8.01 20.45
N PHE A 288 15.23 7.90 20.46
CA PHE A 288 15.95 6.99 21.35
C PHE A 288 15.74 7.34 22.83
N ASN A 289 15.72 8.63 23.17
CA ASN A 289 15.42 9.10 24.53
C ASN A 289 14.00 8.78 24.98
N THR A 290 13.01 8.90 24.10
CA THR A 290 11.62 8.53 24.41
C THR A 290 11.51 7.05 24.82
N VAL A 291 12.24 6.16 24.14
CA VAL A 291 12.16 4.72 24.40
C VAL A 291 13.01 4.29 25.58
N TYR A 292 14.25 4.77 25.67
CA TYR A 292 15.25 4.25 26.60
C TYR A 292 15.69 5.23 27.70
N GLY A 293 15.14 6.45 27.73
CA GLY A 293 15.50 7.48 28.71
C GLY A 293 16.92 8.04 28.56
N LYS A 294 17.62 7.69 27.48
CA LYS A 294 19.01 8.10 27.12
C LYS A 294 19.07 8.45 25.64
N SER A 295 20.03 9.27 25.22
CA SER A 295 20.09 9.76 23.84
C SER A 295 21.14 9.06 22.97
N ASP A 296 22.09 8.35 23.58
CA ASP A 296 23.23 7.74 22.90
C ASP A 296 23.32 6.23 23.11
N LYS A 297 23.27 5.77 24.37
CA LYS A 297 23.29 4.36 24.75
C LYS A 297 22.46 4.12 25.99
N ALA A 298 21.85 2.95 26.05
CA ALA A 298 21.12 2.47 27.21
C ALA A 298 21.54 1.05 27.58
N VAL A 299 21.25 0.66 28.82
CA VAL A 299 21.43 -0.71 29.29
C VAL A 299 20.06 -1.23 29.65
N VAL A 300 19.63 -2.31 29.01
CA VAL A 300 18.36 -2.97 29.28
C VAL A 300 18.59 -4.37 29.79
N LYS A 301 17.61 -4.92 30.51
CA LYS A 301 17.65 -6.28 31.04
C LYS A 301 16.39 -6.99 30.58
N ASN A 302 16.51 -8.19 30.00
CA ASN A 302 15.35 -8.98 29.60
C ASN A 302 14.78 -9.78 30.78
N ASP A 303 13.67 -10.49 30.55
CA ASP A 303 12.97 -11.27 31.56
C ASP A 303 13.82 -12.43 32.13
N ASP A 304 14.72 -12.98 31.31
CA ASP A 304 15.67 -14.04 31.69
C ASP A 304 16.86 -13.50 32.49
N GLY A 305 16.94 -12.18 32.64
CA GLY A 305 17.96 -11.49 33.42
C GLY A 305 19.28 -11.24 32.67
N GLU A 306 19.30 -11.45 31.35
CA GLU A 306 20.42 -11.08 30.50
C GLU A 306 20.46 -9.57 30.29
N THR A 307 21.67 -9.00 30.25
CA THR A 307 21.89 -7.56 30.14
C THR A 307 22.35 -7.20 28.72
N PHE A 308 21.74 -6.17 28.13
CA PHE A 308 22.06 -5.71 26.78
C PHE A 308 22.48 -4.23 26.74
N ASP A 309 23.54 -3.95 25.99
CA ASP A 309 23.90 -2.60 25.55
C ASP A 309 23.07 -2.24 24.31
N VAL A 310 22.25 -1.20 24.41
CA VAL A 310 21.36 -0.74 23.34
C VAL A 310 21.86 0.58 22.79
N SER A 311 21.83 0.73 21.47
CA SER A 311 22.19 1.96 20.75
C SER A 311 21.22 2.23 19.60
N PRO A 312 20.99 3.51 19.21
CA PRO A 312 20.19 3.84 18.05
C PRO A 312 20.89 3.39 16.76
N ALA A 313 20.12 2.84 15.83
CA ALA A 313 20.62 2.45 14.51
C ALA A 313 20.22 3.47 13.44
N PHE A 314 18.92 3.70 13.27
CA PHE A 314 18.35 4.73 12.40
C PHE A 314 16.89 4.97 12.81
N ALA A 315 16.23 5.94 12.19
CA ALA A 315 14.80 6.10 12.29
C ALA A 315 14.17 6.41 10.93
N VAL A 316 12.88 6.11 10.79
CA VAL A 316 12.08 6.44 9.62
C VAL A 316 10.99 7.39 10.07
N GLN A 317 11.05 8.64 9.61
CA GLN A 317 10.02 9.64 9.86
C GLN A 317 8.90 9.45 8.83
N PHE A 318 7.71 9.11 9.32
CA PHE A 318 6.47 9.15 8.56
C PHE A 318 5.76 10.49 8.82
N ASP A 319 4.56 10.70 8.25
CA ASP A 319 3.84 11.98 8.34
C ASP A 319 3.77 12.55 9.77
N ASP A 320 3.23 11.80 10.72
CA ASP A 320 2.99 12.27 12.10
C ASP A 320 3.58 11.37 13.20
N TYR A 321 4.44 10.40 12.85
CA TYR A 321 5.16 9.56 13.81
C TYR A 321 6.51 9.10 13.25
N ILE A 322 7.36 8.61 14.14
CA ILE A 322 8.71 8.14 13.82
C ILE A 322 8.89 6.68 14.24
N ALA A 323 9.47 5.87 13.37
CA ALA A 323 9.87 4.50 13.67
C ALA A 323 11.35 4.47 14.00
N LEU A 324 11.70 4.37 15.28
CA LEU A 324 13.06 4.16 15.75
C LEU A 324 13.45 2.69 15.56
N VAL A 325 14.63 2.45 14.97
CA VAL A 325 15.30 1.14 14.98
C VAL A 325 16.52 1.22 15.89
N SER A 326 16.68 0.24 16.76
CA SER A 326 17.78 0.14 17.73
C SER A 326 18.45 -1.23 17.66
N LYS A 327 19.74 -1.27 18.02
CA LYS A 327 20.52 -2.51 18.15
C LYS A 327 20.82 -2.76 19.62
N ALA A 328 20.56 -3.98 20.06
CA ALA A 328 20.93 -4.49 21.37
C ALA A 328 22.04 -5.53 21.23
N GLN A 329 23.06 -5.44 22.09
CA GLN A 329 24.16 -6.40 22.17
C GLN A 329 24.21 -6.98 23.58
N ASN A 330 24.21 -8.30 23.70
CA ASN A 330 24.26 -8.96 25.00
C ASN A 330 25.64 -8.80 25.64
N ARG A 331 25.68 -8.50 26.94
CA ARG A 331 26.92 -8.33 27.71
C ARG A 331 27.48 -9.65 28.25
N GLU A 332 26.64 -10.66 28.42
CA GLU A 332 26.99 -11.90 29.13
C GLU A 332 27.55 -13.00 28.20
N ASP A 333 27.73 -12.66 26.91
CA ASP A 333 28.45 -13.42 25.87
C ASP A 333 28.22 -14.94 25.89
N ALA A 334 26.94 -15.33 25.96
CA ALA A 334 26.52 -16.70 25.68
C ALA A 334 26.26 -16.84 24.17
N HIS A 335 26.97 -17.78 23.53
CA HIS A 335 27.01 -18.08 22.09
C HIS A 335 25.66 -18.13 21.32
N VAL A 336 24.50 -18.13 22.00
CA VAL A 336 23.16 -18.23 21.38
C VAL A 336 22.36 -16.92 21.37
N SER A 337 22.74 -15.90 22.14
CA SER A 337 21.95 -14.66 22.28
C SER A 337 22.81 -13.40 22.13
N ALA A 338 23.60 -13.31 21.05
CA ALA A 338 24.56 -12.21 20.81
C ALA A 338 23.97 -10.79 20.84
N GLY A 339 22.69 -10.66 20.52
CA GLY A 339 22.00 -9.38 20.37
C GLY A 339 20.80 -9.48 19.45
N TYR A 340 20.07 -8.38 19.35
CA TYR A 340 18.87 -8.27 18.53
C TYR A 340 18.70 -6.86 17.96
N VAL A 341 17.90 -6.75 16.91
CA VAL A 341 17.36 -5.47 16.43
C VAL A 341 15.94 -5.30 16.95
N ALA A 342 15.62 -4.11 17.44
CA ALA A 342 14.27 -3.74 17.84
C ALA A 342 13.77 -2.53 17.05
N ALA A 343 12.44 -2.39 16.94
CA ALA A 343 11.83 -1.15 16.48
C ALA A 343 10.73 -0.67 17.43
N HIS A 344 10.64 0.65 17.56
CA HIS A 344 9.63 1.33 18.38
C HIS A 344 9.03 2.46 17.55
N TYR A 345 7.71 2.51 17.48
CA TYR A 345 6.97 3.53 16.73
C TYR A 345 6.48 4.56 17.74
N ILE A 346 6.76 5.83 17.49
CA ILE A 346 6.61 6.91 18.46
C ILE A 346 5.79 8.02 17.84
N LYS A 347 4.69 8.40 18.49
CA LYS A 347 3.81 9.51 18.10
C LYS A 347 3.60 10.43 19.29
N ASP A 348 3.83 11.73 19.10
CA ASP A 348 3.64 12.75 20.14
C ASP A 348 4.34 12.44 21.48
N GLY A 349 5.48 11.72 21.42
CA GLY A 349 6.26 11.31 22.59
C GLY A 349 5.77 10.03 23.28
N GLU A 350 4.74 9.38 22.75
CA GLU A 350 4.22 8.10 23.23
C GLU A 350 4.62 6.95 22.29
N ILE A 351 4.95 5.79 22.86
CA ILE A 351 5.22 4.58 22.09
C ILE A 351 3.89 3.95 21.67
N ILE A 352 3.65 3.89 20.36
CA ILE A 352 2.42 3.35 19.75
C ILE A 352 2.59 1.94 19.17
N GLY A 353 3.81 1.40 19.17
CA GLY A 353 4.08 0.03 18.74
C GLY A 353 5.51 -0.40 19.04
N GLU A 354 5.69 -1.67 19.40
CA GLU A 354 6.97 -2.24 19.83
C GLU A 354 7.24 -3.60 19.16
N TRP A 355 8.44 -3.76 18.66
CA TRP A 355 8.95 -5.01 18.08
C TRP A 355 10.34 -5.28 18.65
N PRO A 356 10.44 -5.97 19.80
CA PRO A 356 11.71 -6.14 20.49
C PRO A 356 12.67 -7.11 19.79
N ASN A 357 12.19 -7.99 18.90
CA ASN A 357 12.96 -9.09 18.33
C ASN A 357 12.80 -9.17 16.81
N LEU A 358 13.26 -8.16 16.06
CA LEU A 358 13.11 -8.12 14.60
C LEU A 358 14.16 -8.94 13.85
N GLY A 359 15.38 -9.01 14.37
CA GLY A 359 16.46 -9.76 13.77
C GLY A 359 17.46 -10.13 14.84
N PHE A 360 18.09 -11.29 14.71
CA PHE A 360 19.03 -11.83 15.67
C PHE A 360 20.44 -11.85 15.11
N GLY A 361 21.43 -11.84 16.00
CA GLY A 361 22.84 -12.07 15.65
C GLY A 361 23.08 -13.42 14.97
N ASN A 362 24.24 -13.57 14.34
CA ASN A 362 24.61 -14.79 13.63
C ASN A 362 25.17 -15.87 14.59
N GLY A 363 25.38 -17.09 14.07
CA GLY A 363 25.84 -18.26 14.84
C GLY A 363 27.25 -18.16 15.44
N PHE A 364 27.90 -17.00 15.36
CA PHE A 364 29.23 -16.74 15.92
C PHE A 364 29.22 -15.86 17.16
N GLY A 365 28.06 -15.55 17.75
CA GLY A 365 28.00 -14.68 18.91
C GLY A 365 28.15 -13.19 18.58
N MET A 366 28.00 -12.80 17.30
CA MET A 366 28.10 -11.40 16.88
C MET A 366 26.71 -10.74 16.85
N PRO A 367 26.57 -9.47 17.29
CA PRO A 367 25.32 -8.74 17.20
C PRO A 367 24.85 -8.63 15.74
N PRO A 368 23.54 -8.51 15.48
CA PRO A 368 23.01 -8.47 14.12
C PRO A 368 23.65 -7.33 13.33
N ASP A 369 24.23 -7.65 12.19
CA ASP A 369 24.67 -6.63 11.23
C ASP A 369 23.56 -6.38 10.20
N TYR A 370 23.46 -5.16 9.71
CA TYR A 370 22.45 -4.80 8.74
C TYR A 370 22.96 -3.82 7.69
N SER A 371 22.41 -3.94 6.49
CA SER A 371 22.48 -2.88 5.49
C SER A 371 21.07 -2.34 5.22
N LEU A 372 20.97 -1.11 4.73
CA LEU A 372 19.70 -0.44 4.52
C LEU A 372 19.55 -0.02 3.05
N ARG A 373 18.39 -0.29 2.46
CA ARG A 373 18.06 0.09 1.08
C ARG A 373 16.69 0.75 1.00
N THR A 374 16.65 2.01 0.57
CA THR A 374 15.40 2.76 0.36
C THR A 374 14.78 2.54 -1.02
N GLY A 375 15.52 1.93 -1.96
CA GLY A 375 15.06 1.67 -3.33
C GLY A 375 14.81 0.20 -3.67
N LEU A 376 14.77 -0.70 -2.68
CA LEU A 376 14.57 -2.13 -2.91
C LEU A 376 13.07 -2.48 -2.99
N LEU A 377 12.30 -2.09 -1.96
CA LEU A 377 10.87 -2.34 -1.81
C LEU A 377 10.10 -1.01 -1.67
N ASN A 378 8.89 -1.00 -1.09
CA ASN A 378 8.07 0.21 -0.97
C ASN A 378 8.50 1.16 0.16
N TYR A 379 9.20 0.64 1.15
CA TYR A 379 9.70 1.37 2.31
C TYR A 379 11.15 0.97 2.62
N PRO A 380 11.87 1.67 3.53
CA PRO A 380 13.24 1.33 3.88
C PRO A 380 13.35 -0.14 4.27
N THR A 381 14.16 -0.88 3.53
CA THR A 381 14.35 -2.31 3.72
C THR A 381 15.69 -2.53 4.39
N MET A 382 15.63 -2.97 5.64
CA MET A 382 16.78 -3.42 6.41
C MET A 382 17.06 -4.88 6.03
N MET A 383 18.27 -5.14 5.56
CA MET A 383 18.74 -6.48 5.22
C MET A 383 19.63 -6.94 6.37
N VAL A 384 19.07 -7.74 7.27
CA VAL A 384 19.79 -8.28 8.43
C VAL A 384 20.56 -9.51 7.98
N GLN A 385 21.88 -9.48 8.14
CA GLN A 385 22.73 -10.60 7.74
C GLN A 385 22.80 -11.64 8.86
N ALA A 386 22.56 -12.89 8.49
CA ALA A 386 22.76 -14.08 9.28
C ALA A 386 23.67 -15.06 8.53
N GLY A 387 24.15 -16.09 9.23
CA GLY A 387 25.00 -17.11 8.62
C GLY A 387 25.49 -18.12 9.63
N TYR A 388 26.07 -19.19 9.08
CA TYR A 388 26.61 -20.31 9.82
C TYR A 388 27.83 -20.86 9.10
N THR A 389 28.85 -21.28 9.86
CA THR A 389 29.94 -22.09 9.33
C THR A 389 30.15 -23.30 10.22
N ALA A 390 30.23 -24.49 9.62
CA ALA A 390 30.74 -25.67 10.28
C ALA A 390 31.33 -26.67 9.31
N GLN A 391 32.29 -27.46 9.80
CA GLN A 391 32.96 -28.51 9.04
C GLN A 391 33.53 -28.02 7.69
N GLY A 392 33.90 -26.73 7.62
CA GLY A 392 34.45 -26.10 6.41
C GLY A 392 33.41 -25.58 5.41
N TYR A 393 32.12 -25.79 5.64
CA TYR A 393 31.02 -25.19 4.89
C TYR A 393 30.56 -23.88 5.53
N THR A 394 30.36 -22.83 4.72
CA THR A 394 29.82 -21.54 5.14
C THR A 394 28.57 -21.20 4.35
N ALA A 395 27.49 -20.84 5.05
CA ALA A 395 26.26 -20.32 4.48
C ALA A 395 25.96 -18.91 5.01
N SER A 396 25.47 -18.01 4.14
CA SER A 396 24.97 -16.69 4.55
C SER A 396 23.55 -16.45 4.07
N LEU A 397 22.74 -15.84 4.93
CA LEU A 397 21.35 -15.49 4.70
C LEU A 397 21.17 -13.98 4.92
N GLN A 398 20.28 -13.37 4.17
CA GLN A 398 19.79 -12.01 4.42
C GLN A 398 18.28 -12.05 4.64
N THR A 399 17.86 -11.64 5.83
CA THR A 399 16.44 -11.42 6.15
C THR A 399 16.09 -9.98 5.77
N LEU A 400 15.18 -9.83 4.81
CA LEU A 400 14.68 -8.54 4.34
C LEU A 400 13.52 -8.09 5.24
N ILE A 401 13.74 -7.02 5.99
CA ILE A 401 12.75 -6.43 6.90
C ILE A 401 12.40 -5.04 6.41
N GLU A 402 11.17 -4.87 5.96
CA GLU A 402 10.65 -3.59 5.48
C GLU A 402 10.04 -2.80 6.65
N ILE A 403 10.50 -1.57 6.88
CA ILE A 403 9.97 -0.69 7.93
C ILE A 403 8.75 0.06 7.39
N THR A 404 7.55 -0.48 7.62
CA THR A 404 6.29 0.05 7.05
C THR A 404 5.50 0.90 8.05
N PRO A 405 4.58 1.78 7.59
CA PRO A 405 3.65 2.51 8.44
C PRO A 405 2.87 1.67 9.47
N ASP A 406 2.57 0.42 9.12
CA ASP A 406 1.76 -0.49 9.95
C ASP A 406 2.65 -1.44 10.79
N GLY A 407 3.93 -1.08 10.96
CA GLY A 407 4.94 -1.85 11.65
C GLY A 407 5.91 -2.59 10.72
N PRO A 408 7.07 -3.04 11.22
CA PRO A 408 8.05 -3.78 10.43
C PRO A 408 7.48 -5.10 9.89
N LYS A 409 7.86 -5.47 8.67
CA LYS A 409 7.43 -6.71 8.00
C LYS A 409 8.64 -7.50 7.52
N VAL A 410 8.77 -8.75 7.95
CA VAL A 410 9.72 -9.70 7.35
C VAL A 410 9.18 -10.10 5.98
N ARG A 411 9.91 -9.75 4.93
CA ARG A 411 9.48 -9.88 3.53
C ARG A 411 10.03 -11.11 2.85
N ALA A 412 11.29 -11.45 3.09
CA ALA A 412 11.92 -12.66 2.54
C ALA A 412 13.16 -13.02 3.36
N ASP A 413 13.52 -14.30 3.33
CA ASP A 413 14.83 -14.79 3.70
C ASP A 413 15.52 -15.22 2.40
N VAL A 414 16.70 -14.66 2.13
CA VAL A 414 17.44 -14.88 0.88
C VAL A 414 18.80 -15.47 1.22
N GLU A 415 19.09 -16.66 0.71
CA GLU A 415 20.44 -17.20 0.75
C GLU A 415 21.33 -16.41 -0.21
N THR A 416 22.44 -15.89 0.29
CA THR A 416 23.35 -15.03 -0.46
C THR A 416 24.74 -15.62 -0.62
N LEU A 417 25.06 -16.70 0.09
CA LEU A 417 26.34 -17.41 -0.03
C LEU A 417 26.19 -18.88 0.38
N GLU A 418 26.71 -19.77 -0.45
CA GLU A 418 27.20 -21.09 -0.05
C GLU A 418 28.67 -21.22 -0.44
N ASP A 419 29.54 -21.63 0.49
CA ASP A 419 30.98 -21.75 0.25
C ASP A 419 31.54 -23.00 0.93
N THR A 420 32.06 -23.94 0.13
CA THR A 420 32.71 -25.17 0.60
C THR A 420 34.23 -25.09 0.65
N SER A 421 34.84 -23.90 0.49
CA SER A 421 36.30 -23.72 0.46
C SER A 421 37.01 -24.23 1.71
N GLY A 422 36.37 -24.17 2.88
CA GLY A 422 36.94 -24.73 4.10
C GLY A 422 36.84 -26.26 4.19
N ALA A 423 35.97 -26.88 3.38
CA ALA A 423 35.72 -28.32 3.33
C ALA A 423 36.40 -29.01 2.14
N ALA A 424 36.95 -28.24 1.20
CA ALA A 424 37.69 -28.77 0.06
C ALA A 424 39.11 -29.19 0.50
N TYR A 425 39.27 -30.47 0.82
CA TYR A 425 40.57 -31.11 1.10
C TYR A 425 40.83 -32.26 0.13
N ASP A 426 42.12 -32.62 0.00
CA ASP A 426 42.60 -33.68 -0.91
C ASP A 426 42.21 -33.47 -2.38
N ASP A 427 41.33 -34.31 -2.93
CA ASP A 427 40.85 -34.28 -4.31
C ASP A 427 39.57 -33.45 -4.49
N LEU A 428 38.93 -33.01 -3.40
CA LEU A 428 37.73 -32.17 -3.44
C LEU A 428 38.09 -30.75 -3.91
N GLN A 429 37.37 -30.25 -4.91
CA GLN A 429 37.45 -28.85 -5.36
C GLN A 429 36.26 -28.05 -4.81
N PRO A 430 36.45 -26.79 -4.40
CA PRO A 430 35.38 -26.03 -3.78
C PRO A 430 34.29 -25.61 -4.77
N CYS A 431 33.07 -25.51 -4.24
CA CYS A 431 31.94 -24.85 -4.86
C CYS A 431 31.66 -23.57 -4.08
N ILE A 432 31.45 -22.48 -4.80
CA ILE A 432 31.09 -21.19 -4.22
C ILE A 432 29.93 -20.64 -5.04
N LEU A 433 28.81 -20.40 -4.38
CA LEU A 433 27.60 -19.81 -4.94
C LEU A 433 27.35 -18.48 -4.26
N GLU A 434 27.27 -17.40 -5.02
CA GLU A 434 27.01 -16.05 -4.50
C GLU A 434 25.68 -15.51 -5.05
N GLY A 435 24.82 -15.00 -4.16
CA GLY A 435 23.53 -14.39 -4.50
C GLY A 435 23.55 -12.87 -4.31
N THR A 436 23.28 -12.12 -5.38
CA THR A 436 23.20 -10.64 -5.32
C THR A 436 21.77 -10.14 -5.44
N ILE A 437 21.28 -9.41 -4.44
CA ILE A 437 19.92 -8.86 -4.41
C ILE A 437 19.83 -7.57 -5.22
N GLU A 438 19.00 -7.58 -6.26
CA GLU A 438 18.77 -6.46 -7.18
C GLU A 438 17.33 -5.96 -7.08
N ALA A 439 17.16 -4.64 -6.99
CA ALA A 439 15.83 -4.03 -7.07
C ALA A 439 15.28 -4.17 -8.50
N SER A 440 13.98 -4.42 -8.63
CA SER A 440 13.33 -4.28 -9.92
C SER A 440 13.27 -2.82 -10.34
N ARG A 441 13.44 -2.59 -11.64
CA ARG A 441 13.33 -1.24 -12.24
C ARG A 441 11.89 -0.86 -12.58
N THR A 442 10.93 -1.76 -12.42
CA THR A 442 9.56 -1.54 -12.94
C THR A 442 8.47 -1.81 -11.91
N SER A 443 8.79 -2.38 -10.75
CA SER A 443 7.81 -2.60 -9.68
C SER A 443 8.52 -2.94 -8.38
N SER A 444 8.08 -2.39 -7.25
CA SER A 444 8.52 -2.87 -5.93
C SER A 444 7.88 -4.21 -5.53
N ASP A 445 6.88 -4.72 -6.27
CA ASP A 445 6.29 -6.05 -6.01
C ASP A 445 7.18 -7.19 -6.51
N VAL A 446 8.31 -6.85 -7.12
CA VAL A 446 9.31 -7.79 -7.57
C VAL A 446 10.70 -7.30 -7.17
N PHE A 447 11.56 -8.20 -6.73
CA PHE A 447 13.01 -8.01 -6.77
C PHE A 447 13.66 -9.25 -7.36
N TYR A 448 14.95 -9.17 -7.66
CA TYR A 448 15.70 -10.27 -8.25
C TYR A 448 16.86 -10.68 -7.37
N VAL A 449 17.25 -11.95 -7.45
CA VAL A 449 18.53 -12.42 -6.92
C VAL A 449 19.32 -13.05 -8.06
N ASP A 450 20.47 -12.46 -8.39
CA ASP A 450 21.41 -12.98 -9.39
C ASP A 450 22.39 -13.94 -8.69
N TYR A 451 22.16 -15.23 -8.88
CA TYR A 451 22.97 -16.32 -8.34
C TYR A 451 24.06 -16.74 -9.33
N ARG A 452 25.31 -16.70 -8.89
CA ARG A 452 26.47 -17.05 -9.72
C ARG A 452 27.40 -18.00 -8.99
N TYR A 453 27.83 -19.04 -9.69
CA TYR A 453 28.88 -19.92 -9.20
C TYR A 453 30.24 -19.30 -9.50
N THR A 454 31.02 -18.96 -8.48
CA THR A 454 32.33 -18.31 -8.63
C THR A 454 33.51 -19.22 -8.32
N GLY A 455 33.28 -20.36 -7.66
CA GLY A 455 34.29 -21.40 -7.39
C GLY A 455 34.65 -22.28 -8.60
N PRO A 456 35.65 -23.19 -8.49
CA PRO A 456 36.03 -24.16 -9.52
C PRO A 456 34.88 -25.07 -9.99
N ILE A 457 34.06 -25.56 -9.05
CA ILE A 457 32.86 -26.35 -9.36
C ILE A 457 31.69 -25.40 -9.67
N LYS A 458 30.95 -25.69 -10.76
CA LYS A 458 29.86 -24.86 -11.28
C LYS A 458 28.55 -25.62 -11.32
N GLY A 459 27.49 -24.99 -10.83
CA GLY A 459 26.11 -25.31 -11.21
C GLY A 459 25.61 -24.42 -12.34
N GLU A 460 24.29 -24.23 -12.42
CA GLU A 460 23.66 -23.32 -13.37
C GLU A 460 23.45 -21.94 -12.73
N ASP A 461 24.13 -20.91 -13.27
CA ASP A 461 23.86 -19.52 -12.89
C ASP A 461 22.40 -19.17 -13.16
N ARG A 462 21.76 -18.44 -12.23
CA ARG A 462 20.32 -18.18 -12.32
C ARG A 462 19.96 -16.82 -11.76
N LYS A 463 19.11 -16.11 -12.51
CA LYS A 463 18.42 -14.92 -12.00
C LYS A 463 17.03 -15.34 -11.51
N VAL A 464 16.85 -15.33 -10.21
CA VAL A 464 15.59 -15.72 -9.54
C VAL A 464 14.73 -14.49 -9.32
N GLU A 465 13.45 -14.58 -9.69
CA GLU A 465 12.46 -13.54 -9.43
C GLU A 465 11.77 -13.79 -8.08
N TYR A 466 11.79 -12.80 -7.20
CA TYR A 466 11.04 -12.81 -5.96
C TYR A 466 9.84 -11.89 -6.11
N ARG A 467 8.64 -12.45 -5.99
CA ARG A 467 7.38 -11.71 -6.22
C ARG A 467 6.55 -11.62 -4.95
N LEU A 468 6.02 -10.44 -4.66
CA LEU A 468 5.13 -10.20 -3.52
C LEU A 468 3.85 -11.04 -3.68
N ASP A 469 3.60 -11.90 -2.71
CA ASP A 469 2.32 -12.55 -2.49
C ASP A 469 1.42 -11.62 -1.65
N PRO A 470 0.29 -11.13 -2.18
CA PRO A 470 -0.59 -10.21 -1.48
C PRO A 470 -1.31 -10.84 -0.28
N GLU A 471 -1.45 -12.17 -0.24
CA GLU A 471 -2.11 -12.88 0.86
C GLU A 471 -1.22 -12.95 2.09
N THR A 472 0.04 -13.38 1.90
CA THR A 472 1.00 -13.54 2.99
C THR A 472 1.80 -12.27 3.27
N GLY A 473 1.91 -11.36 2.29
CA GLY A 473 2.78 -10.20 2.33
C GLY A 473 4.27 -10.53 2.24
N LYS A 474 4.63 -11.76 1.87
CA LYS A 474 6.02 -12.19 1.66
C LYS A 474 6.36 -12.19 0.17
N TYR A 475 7.64 -12.09 -0.15
CA TYR A 475 8.13 -12.29 -1.51
C TYR A 475 8.51 -13.75 -1.70
N ILE A 476 7.88 -14.38 -2.67
CA ILE A 476 8.05 -15.80 -2.97
C ILE A 476 8.94 -15.91 -4.22
N PRO A 477 10.03 -16.69 -4.17
CA PRO A 477 10.86 -16.93 -5.33
C PRO A 477 10.17 -17.82 -6.35
N ASP A 478 10.39 -17.57 -7.63
CA ASP A 478 9.97 -18.45 -8.74
C ASP A 478 10.84 -19.72 -8.84
N PHE A 479 11.99 -19.72 -8.17
CA PHE A 479 12.86 -20.87 -8.01
C PHE A 479 13.60 -20.86 -6.67
N VAL A 480 13.64 -22.00 -5.99
CA VAL A 480 14.35 -22.19 -4.73
C VAL A 480 15.66 -22.91 -5.01
N ILE A 481 16.78 -22.32 -4.60
CA ILE A 481 18.05 -23.04 -4.52
C ILE A 481 17.97 -23.97 -3.32
N GLU A 482 18.28 -25.24 -3.52
CA GLU A 482 18.27 -26.21 -2.43
C GLU A 482 19.41 -25.89 -1.44
N PRO A 483 19.14 -25.89 -0.12
CA PRO A 483 20.20 -25.71 0.85
C PRO A 483 21.31 -26.76 0.65
N GLU A 484 22.55 -26.36 0.84
CA GLU A 484 23.73 -27.22 0.72
C GLU A 484 23.98 -27.72 -0.71
N THR A 485 23.44 -27.05 -1.74
CA THR A 485 23.66 -27.40 -3.16
C THR A 485 25.15 -27.52 -3.47
N CYS A 486 25.98 -26.61 -2.97
CA CYS A 486 27.41 -26.65 -3.19
C CYS A 486 28.11 -27.83 -2.52
N ILE A 487 27.56 -28.37 -1.42
CA ILE A 487 28.07 -29.61 -0.80
C ILE A 487 27.86 -30.78 -1.75
N GLY A 488 26.65 -30.93 -2.29
CA GLY A 488 26.33 -31.98 -3.26
C GLY A 488 27.22 -31.91 -4.50
N LEU A 489 27.33 -30.73 -5.12
CA LEU A 489 28.16 -30.53 -6.31
C LEU A 489 29.65 -30.82 -6.07
N MET A 490 30.17 -30.50 -4.89
CA MET A 490 31.55 -30.79 -4.52
C MET A 490 31.83 -32.31 -4.47
N PHE A 491 30.93 -33.09 -3.87
CA PHE A 491 31.09 -34.55 -3.79
C PHE A 491 30.83 -35.26 -5.12
N ASP A 492 29.83 -34.83 -5.89
CA ASP A 492 29.51 -35.41 -7.20
C ASP A 492 30.68 -35.25 -8.19
N ALA A 493 31.47 -34.18 -8.06
CA ALA A 493 32.60 -33.90 -8.94
C ALA A 493 33.79 -34.86 -8.81
N VAL A 494 33.92 -35.57 -7.68
CA VAL A 494 34.99 -36.55 -7.44
C VAL A 494 34.63 -37.93 -8.02
N GLY A 495 33.34 -38.20 -8.28
CA GLY A 495 32.84 -39.49 -8.72
C GLY A 495 32.86 -40.55 -7.61
N ASP A 496 31.98 -41.56 -7.72
CA ASP A 496 31.99 -42.70 -6.79
C ASP A 496 33.35 -43.43 -6.89
N PRO A 497 34.09 -43.66 -5.78
CA PRO A 497 35.35 -44.41 -5.80
C PRO A 497 35.22 -45.89 -6.21
N ALA A 498 34.11 -46.32 -6.79
CA ALA A 498 33.72 -47.71 -7.01
C ALA A 498 33.30 -48.05 -8.47
N GLU A 499 33.90 -47.44 -9.49
CA GLU A 499 33.90 -47.97 -10.87
C GLU A 499 35.28 -48.45 -11.36
#